data_AF-R5CVU3-F1
#
_entry.id   AF-R5CVU3-F1
#
_cell.length_a   1.000
_cell.length_b   1.000
_cell.length_c   1.000
_cell.angle_alpha   90.00
_cell.angle_beta   90.00
_cell.angle_gamma   90.00
#
_symmetry.space_group_name_H-M   'P 1'
#
loop_
_entity.id
_entity.type
_entity.pdbx_description
1 polymer ?
#
loop_
_entity_poly.entity_id
_entity_poly.type
_entity_poly.pdbx_seq_one_letter_code
_entity_poly.pdbx_strand_id
1 'polypeptide(L)'
;MKKGKLPNFDNKIKLTHLIIACLAVAIVTAILTYVAAIGGFGSKQYLDDARRYVEIEKIIDDNYIGDADYNELYNAAAAAMVKSIGDKWSYFMNAEEYEAYKLSSSNEYSGIGVSVKVNSSGEFEVFSVEESSPAANAGIAVGDIITAIDGEDVSDKTLEDVSLLIRSKVNKDFPMTLESGGDTKTVTVACEIIYKNPVSSRLLDGNIGYIKISNFEAGSSENTKKAIEQLLQTGATSFIFDVRNNPGGLLTELVDLLDYILPEGDLFISVDKSGKETVQTSDKVSLKNKMIVLVNGNSYSAAEFFAAALQEYNWATVVGEQTTGKARSQITLELSDGSAVHISTHKYLTPNRVDLAEAGGVTPDIAVAQDDEKTDKQLETAINALG
;
A
#
# COMPACT_ATOMS: atom_id res chain seq x y z
N MET A 1 -80.95 -3.21 29.88
CA MET A 1 -79.91 -3.42 28.86
C MET A 1 -80.33 -2.76 27.55
N LYS A 2 -79.70 -1.65 27.14
CA LYS A 2 -79.85 -1.09 25.78
C LYS A 2 -78.49 -1.21 25.08
N LYS A 3 -78.43 -2.06 24.04
CA LYS A 3 -77.28 -2.23 23.15
C LYS A 3 -77.10 -0.94 22.33
N GLY A 4 -75.90 -0.36 22.36
CA GLY A 4 -75.51 0.74 21.48
C GLY A 4 -75.43 0.25 20.02
N LYS A 5 -76.02 1.02 19.09
CA LYS A 5 -75.90 0.81 17.64
C LYS A 5 -74.48 1.22 17.20
N LEU A 6 -73.80 0.32 16.49
CA LEU A 6 -72.60 0.66 15.71
C LEU A 6 -73.00 1.51 14.48
N PRO A 7 -72.17 2.49 14.06
CA PRO A 7 -72.46 3.30 12.89
C PRO A 7 -72.37 2.48 11.60
N ASN A 8 -73.32 2.73 10.71
CA ASN A 8 -73.48 2.06 9.42
C ASN A 8 -72.54 2.73 8.39
N PHE A 9 -71.50 2.03 7.93
CA PHE A 9 -70.64 2.50 6.84
C PHE A 9 -71.22 2.04 5.49
N ASP A 10 -72.21 2.78 4.98
CA ASP A 10 -72.85 2.50 3.68
C ASP A 10 -72.31 3.43 2.58
N ASN A 11 -70.98 3.59 2.50
CA ASN A 11 -70.33 4.33 1.41
C ASN A 11 -69.98 3.37 0.27
N LYS A 12 -70.89 3.18 -0.68
CA LYS A 12 -70.60 2.46 -1.93
C LYS A 12 -69.67 3.31 -2.80
N ILE A 13 -68.36 3.02 -2.73
CA ILE A 13 -67.37 3.62 -3.63
C ILE A 13 -67.72 3.18 -5.05
N LYS A 14 -67.98 4.14 -5.95
CA LYS A 14 -68.24 3.84 -7.37
C LYS A 14 -66.98 3.23 -7.98
N LEU A 15 -67.14 2.16 -8.78
CA LEU A 15 -66.05 1.48 -9.47
C LEU A 15 -65.11 2.44 -10.22
N THR A 16 -65.65 3.53 -10.78
CA THR A 16 -64.87 4.58 -11.45
C THR A 16 -63.87 5.29 -10.54
N HIS A 17 -64.22 5.52 -9.28
CA HIS A 17 -63.32 6.17 -8.31
C HIS A 17 -62.21 5.21 -7.86
N LEU A 18 -62.52 3.91 -7.77
CA LEU A 18 -61.52 2.88 -7.51
C LEU A 18 -60.51 2.79 -8.65
N ILE A 19 -60.97 2.80 -9.91
CA ILE A 19 -60.10 2.78 -11.08
C ILE A 19 -59.19 4.03 -11.11
N ILE A 20 -59.74 5.22 -10.86
CA ILE A 20 -58.95 6.46 -10.81
C ILE A 20 -57.92 6.41 -9.68
N ALA A 21 -58.28 5.90 -8.50
CA ALA A 21 -57.35 5.75 -7.39
C ALA A 21 -56.22 4.75 -7.72
N CYS A 22 -56.54 3.62 -8.36
CA CYS A 22 -55.53 2.65 -8.79
C CYS A 22 -54.59 3.23 -9.85
N LEU A 23 -55.10 3.99 -10.83
CA LEU A 23 -54.28 4.68 -11.82
C LEU A 23 -53.39 5.74 -11.19
N ALA A 24 -53.93 6.53 -10.25
CA ALA A 24 -53.15 7.52 -9.51
C ALA A 24 -52.02 6.87 -8.71
N VAL A 25 -52.30 5.77 -8.01
CA VAL A 25 -51.28 5.00 -7.30
C VAL A 25 -50.24 4.46 -8.27
N ALA A 26 -50.64 3.86 -9.40
CA ALA A 26 -49.69 3.33 -10.39
C ALA A 26 -48.78 4.42 -10.97
N ILE A 27 -49.33 5.61 -11.27
CA ILE A 27 -48.55 6.76 -11.76
C ILE A 27 -47.60 7.27 -10.69
N VAL A 28 -48.08 7.46 -9.46
CA VAL A 28 -47.24 7.92 -8.34
C VAL A 28 -46.13 6.92 -8.05
N THR A 29 -46.42 5.62 -8.05
CA THR A 29 -45.41 4.57 -7.91
C THR A 29 -44.41 4.61 -9.06
N ALA A 30 -44.85 4.74 -10.31
CA ALA A 30 -43.94 4.85 -11.46
C ALA A 30 -43.04 6.09 -11.38
N ILE A 31 -43.57 7.25 -10.96
CA ILE A 31 -42.79 8.48 -10.75
C ILE A 31 -41.79 8.29 -9.60
N LEU A 32 -42.22 7.75 -8.47
CA LEU A 32 -41.34 7.51 -7.32
C LEU A 32 -40.25 6.48 -7.66
N THR A 33 -40.58 5.43 -8.41
CA THR A 33 -39.61 4.44 -8.90
C THR A 33 -38.64 5.09 -9.89
N TYR A 34 -39.12 5.92 -10.82
CA TYR A 34 -38.25 6.65 -11.77
C TYR A 34 -37.32 7.63 -11.05
N VAL A 35 -37.83 8.38 -10.07
CA VAL A 35 -37.06 9.33 -9.27
C VAL A 35 -36.08 8.61 -8.34
N ALA A 36 -36.47 7.49 -7.74
CA ALA A 36 -35.58 6.68 -6.91
C ALA A 36 -34.50 5.98 -7.74
N ALA A 37 -34.86 5.43 -8.90
CA ALA A 37 -33.93 4.76 -9.81
C ALA A 37 -32.92 5.74 -10.38
N ILE A 38 -33.34 6.94 -10.83
CA ILE A 38 -32.41 7.95 -11.36
C ILE A 38 -31.67 8.67 -10.23
N GLY A 39 -32.36 8.95 -9.11
CA GLY A 39 -31.76 9.58 -7.94
C GLY A 39 -30.64 8.75 -7.31
N GLY A 40 -30.69 7.41 -7.44
CA GLY A 40 -29.63 6.51 -7.00
C GLY A 40 -28.34 6.56 -7.83
N PHE A 41 -28.42 6.96 -9.11
CA PHE A 41 -27.24 7.11 -10.00
C PHE A 41 -26.67 8.53 -10.01
N GLY A 42 -27.27 9.47 -9.29
CA GLY A 42 -26.84 10.87 -9.28
C GLY A 42 -27.32 11.67 -10.49
N SER A 43 -26.46 12.53 -11.03
CA SER A 43 -26.78 13.38 -12.18
C SER A 43 -27.11 12.57 -13.44
N LYS A 44 -27.92 13.14 -14.37
CA LYS A 44 -28.24 12.54 -15.67
C LYS A 44 -26.98 12.06 -16.43
N GLN A 45 -25.85 12.74 -16.25
CA GLN A 45 -24.59 12.42 -16.89
C GLN A 45 -24.07 11.03 -16.48
N TYR A 46 -24.10 10.66 -15.20
CA TYR A 46 -23.63 9.35 -14.75
C TYR A 46 -24.44 8.21 -15.37
N LEU A 47 -25.75 8.40 -15.52
CA LEU A 47 -26.61 7.44 -16.18
C LEU A 47 -26.27 7.30 -17.67
N ASP A 48 -26.02 8.41 -18.36
CA ASP A 48 -25.67 8.41 -19.77
C ASP A 48 -24.26 7.83 -20.02
N ASP A 49 -23.32 8.01 -19.09
CA ASP A 49 -21.99 7.39 -19.15
C ASP A 49 -22.08 5.87 -18.90
N ALA A 50 -22.84 5.43 -17.90
CA ALA A 50 -23.08 4.00 -17.64
C ALA A 50 -23.76 3.30 -18.84
N ARG A 51 -24.72 3.98 -19.50
CA ARG A 51 -25.34 3.46 -20.72
C ARG A 51 -24.35 3.26 -21.87
N ARG A 52 -23.44 4.22 -22.08
CA ARG A 52 -22.40 4.09 -23.11
C ARG A 52 -21.46 2.94 -22.81
N TYR A 53 -21.10 2.71 -21.54
CA TYR A 53 -20.29 1.57 -21.13
C TYR A 53 -20.99 0.23 -21.49
N VAL A 54 -22.26 0.08 -21.13
CA VAL A 54 -23.05 -1.13 -21.47
C VAL A 54 -23.23 -1.30 -22.98
N GLU A 55 -23.38 -0.21 -23.73
CA GLU A 55 -23.45 -0.25 -25.19
C GLU A 55 -22.15 -0.80 -25.81
N ILE A 56 -20.99 -0.41 -25.27
CA ILE A 56 -19.68 -0.94 -25.70
C ILE A 56 -19.57 -2.43 -25.38
N GLU A 57 -19.90 -2.85 -24.17
CA GLU A 57 -19.87 -4.27 -23.78
C GLU A 57 -20.75 -5.12 -24.71
N LYS A 58 -21.96 -4.64 -25.03
CA LYS A 58 -22.85 -5.32 -25.97
C LYS A 58 -22.27 -5.41 -27.38
N ILE A 59 -21.61 -4.35 -27.87
CA ILE A 59 -20.95 -4.40 -29.18
C ILE A 59 -19.84 -5.45 -29.18
N ILE A 60 -19.08 -5.59 -28.08
CA ILE A 60 -18.05 -6.63 -27.94
C ILE A 60 -18.72 -8.01 -27.97
N ASP A 61 -19.75 -8.25 -27.16
CA ASP A 61 -20.47 -9.53 -27.11
C ASP A 61 -21.04 -9.95 -28.47
N ASP A 62 -21.70 -9.01 -29.16
CA ASP A 62 -22.39 -9.28 -30.41
C ASP A 62 -21.45 -9.42 -31.62
N ASN A 63 -20.22 -8.87 -31.57
CA ASN A 63 -19.37 -8.72 -32.75
C ASN A 63 -17.92 -9.23 -32.61
N TYR A 64 -17.41 -9.45 -31.39
CA TYR A 64 -16.05 -9.96 -31.21
C TYR A 64 -15.99 -11.45 -31.56
N ILE A 65 -14.98 -11.84 -32.35
CA ILE A 65 -14.87 -13.20 -32.91
C ILE A 65 -14.34 -14.24 -31.90
N GLY A 66 -13.74 -13.78 -30.80
CA GLY A 66 -13.17 -14.63 -29.75
C GLY A 66 -13.91 -14.51 -28.43
N ASP A 67 -13.40 -15.19 -27.41
CA ASP A 67 -13.91 -15.07 -26.04
C ASP A 67 -13.32 -13.83 -25.37
N ALA A 68 -14.17 -13.01 -24.76
CA ALA A 68 -13.76 -11.84 -23.99
C ALA A 68 -13.91 -12.11 -22.49
N ASP A 69 -12.87 -11.82 -21.70
CA ASP A 69 -12.96 -11.80 -20.25
C ASP A 69 -13.48 -10.43 -19.78
N TYR A 70 -14.75 -10.40 -19.35
CA TYR A 70 -15.40 -9.17 -18.91
C TYR A 70 -14.81 -8.60 -17.61
N ASN A 71 -14.20 -9.42 -16.75
CA ASN A 71 -13.51 -8.92 -15.57
C ASN A 71 -12.23 -8.18 -15.97
N GLU A 72 -11.47 -8.73 -16.93
CA GLU A 72 -10.29 -8.03 -17.47
C GLU A 72 -10.67 -6.73 -18.18
N LEU A 73 -11.74 -6.74 -18.98
CA LEU A 73 -12.24 -5.53 -19.65
C LEU A 73 -12.63 -4.44 -18.65
N TYR A 74 -13.37 -4.80 -17.60
CA TYR A 74 -13.75 -3.88 -16.53
C TYR A 74 -12.52 -3.32 -15.81
N ASN A 75 -11.59 -4.20 -15.39
CA ASN A 75 -10.37 -3.79 -14.69
C ASN A 75 -9.53 -2.84 -15.55
N ALA A 76 -9.39 -3.14 -16.85
CA ALA A 76 -8.68 -2.28 -17.79
C ALA A 76 -9.35 -0.91 -17.97
N ALA A 77 -10.69 -0.88 -18.06
CA ALA A 77 -11.45 0.37 -18.17
C ALA A 77 -11.35 1.22 -16.89
N ALA A 78 -11.47 0.60 -15.72
CA ALA A 78 -11.33 1.28 -14.42
C ALA A 78 -9.92 1.84 -14.22
N ALA A 79 -8.89 1.04 -14.52
CA ALA A 79 -7.50 1.50 -14.50
C ALA A 79 -7.24 2.66 -15.44
N ALA A 80 -7.75 2.59 -16.68
CA ALA A 80 -7.65 3.69 -17.65
C ALA A 80 -8.35 4.96 -17.16
N MET A 81 -9.52 4.83 -16.52
CA MET A 81 -10.26 5.96 -15.96
C MET A 81 -9.44 6.70 -14.90
N VAL A 82 -8.88 5.99 -13.91
CA VAL A 82 -8.07 6.62 -12.86
C VAL A 82 -6.78 7.20 -13.44
N LYS A 83 -6.11 6.46 -14.32
CA LYS A 83 -4.88 6.92 -15.00
C LYS A 83 -5.10 8.21 -15.79
N SER A 84 -6.30 8.40 -16.36
CA SER A 84 -6.64 9.59 -17.16
C SER A 84 -6.66 10.90 -16.36
N ILE A 85 -6.69 10.84 -15.03
CA ILE A 85 -6.56 12.01 -14.13
C ILE A 85 -5.19 12.70 -14.33
N GLY A 86 -4.18 11.98 -14.82
CA GLY A 86 -2.84 12.50 -15.05
C GLY A 86 -1.99 12.63 -13.79
N ASP A 87 -2.50 12.18 -12.64
CA ASP A 87 -1.71 12.03 -11.42
C ASP A 87 -1.00 10.67 -11.43
N LYS A 88 0.33 10.68 -11.51
CA LYS A 88 1.16 9.46 -11.52
C LYS A 88 1.06 8.63 -10.24
N TRP A 89 0.49 9.18 -9.17
CA TRP A 89 0.31 8.49 -7.88
C TRP A 89 -1.10 7.95 -7.66
N SER A 90 -2.04 8.21 -8.58
CA SER A 90 -3.40 7.71 -8.50
C SER A 90 -3.58 6.52 -9.45
N TYR A 91 -4.08 5.40 -8.93
CA TYR A 91 -4.27 4.17 -9.69
C TYR A 91 -5.42 3.32 -9.14
N PHE A 92 -5.98 2.48 -10.01
CA PHE A 92 -6.91 1.42 -9.64
C PHE A 92 -6.11 0.16 -9.30
N MET A 93 -6.60 -0.59 -8.32
CA MET A 93 -6.17 -1.95 -8.01
C MET A 93 -7.40 -2.84 -8.15
N ASN A 94 -7.29 -3.93 -8.91
CA ASN A 94 -8.28 -4.99 -8.87
C ASN A 94 -8.29 -5.66 -7.48
N ALA A 95 -9.22 -6.60 -7.26
CA ALA A 95 -9.37 -7.23 -5.94
C ALA A 95 -8.09 -7.95 -5.46
N GLU A 96 -7.41 -8.68 -6.35
CA GLU A 96 -6.18 -9.40 -6.01
C GLU A 96 -5.03 -8.43 -5.69
N GLU A 97 -4.84 -7.40 -6.52
CA GLU A 97 -3.85 -6.34 -6.30
C GLU A 97 -4.09 -5.61 -4.98
N TYR A 98 -5.36 -5.36 -4.63
CA TYR A 98 -5.69 -4.69 -3.37
C TYR A 98 -5.48 -5.58 -2.14
N GLU A 99 -5.76 -6.88 -2.22
CA GLU A 99 -5.39 -7.82 -1.15
C GLU A 99 -3.86 -7.85 -0.95
N ALA A 100 -3.09 -7.92 -2.03
CA ALA A 100 -1.63 -7.86 -1.97
C ALA A 100 -1.13 -6.52 -1.38
N TYR A 101 -1.76 -5.40 -1.74
CA TYR A 101 -1.48 -4.09 -1.17
C TYR A 101 -1.73 -4.04 0.34
N LYS A 102 -2.85 -4.60 0.82
CA LYS A 102 -3.18 -4.65 2.25
C LYS A 102 -2.13 -5.40 3.06
N LEU A 103 -1.68 -6.55 2.56
CA LEU A 103 -0.59 -7.30 3.19
C LEU A 103 0.71 -6.47 3.20
N SER A 104 1.11 -5.93 2.05
CA SER A 104 2.34 -5.13 1.95
C SER A 104 2.35 -3.93 2.90
N SER A 105 1.20 -3.25 3.06
CA SER A 105 1.08 -2.09 3.98
C SER A 105 1.12 -2.50 5.46
N SER A 106 0.89 -3.78 5.75
CA SER A 106 1.10 -4.37 7.07
C SER A 106 2.53 -4.92 7.26
N ASN A 107 3.45 -4.69 6.30
CA ASN A 107 4.74 -5.38 6.22
C ASN A 107 4.60 -6.92 6.20
N GLU A 108 3.47 -7.38 5.70
CA GLU A 108 3.11 -8.77 5.58
C GLU A 108 3.18 -9.20 4.12
N TYR A 109 3.45 -10.48 3.90
CA TYR A 109 3.28 -11.08 2.59
C TYR A 109 2.83 -12.52 2.76
N SER A 110 2.02 -13.00 1.83
CA SER A 110 1.71 -14.42 1.75
C SER A 110 2.88 -15.15 1.10
N GLY A 111 3.37 -16.20 1.75
CA GLY A 111 4.43 -17.01 1.19
C GLY A 111 4.80 -18.17 2.10
N ILE A 112 5.90 -18.83 1.70
CA ILE A 112 6.45 -19.97 2.43
C ILE A 112 7.79 -19.63 3.11
N GLY A 113 8.28 -18.39 2.95
CA GLY A 113 9.55 -17.92 3.51
C GLY A 113 10.80 -18.40 2.75
N VAL A 114 10.74 -18.42 1.42
CA VAL A 114 11.91 -18.66 0.56
C VAL A 114 12.11 -17.51 -0.41
N SER A 115 13.36 -17.34 -0.87
CA SER A 115 13.64 -16.55 -2.07
C SER A 115 14.10 -17.46 -3.20
N VAL A 116 13.52 -17.24 -4.38
CA VAL A 116 13.75 -18.06 -5.58
C VAL A 116 14.41 -17.20 -6.66
N LYS A 117 15.35 -17.78 -7.39
CA LYS A 117 15.97 -17.19 -8.58
C LYS A 117 15.81 -18.14 -9.75
N VAL A 118 15.88 -17.61 -10.97
CA VAL A 118 16.07 -18.45 -12.16
C VAL A 118 17.57 -18.73 -12.29
N ASN A 119 17.96 -20.00 -12.27
CA ASN A 119 19.35 -20.40 -12.45
C ASN A 119 19.78 -20.32 -13.93
N SER A 120 21.04 -20.64 -14.25
CA SER A 120 21.55 -20.61 -15.63
C SER A 120 20.85 -21.57 -16.59
N SER A 121 20.16 -22.59 -16.07
CA SER A 121 19.43 -23.60 -16.84
C SER A 121 17.96 -23.20 -17.06
N GLY A 122 17.51 -22.08 -16.49
CA GLY A 122 16.10 -21.65 -16.57
C GLY A 122 15.22 -22.19 -15.45
N GLU A 123 15.79 -22.83 -14.43
CA GLU A 123 15.04 -23.51 -13.37
C GLU A 123 14.87 -22.64 -12.12
N PHE A 124 13.82 -22.89 -11.34
CA PHE A 124 13.48 -22.16 -10.13
C PHE A 124 14.28 -22.66 -8.92
N GLU A 125 15.45 -22.10 -8.69
CA GLU A 125 16.35 -22.47 -7.59
C GLU A 125 16.05 -21.65 -6.33
N VAL A 126 15.85 -22.34 -5.21
CA VAL A 126 15.78 -21.74 -3.88
C VAL A 126 17.16 -21.22 -3.48
N PHE A 127 17.32 -19.91 -3.33
CA PHE A 127 18.60 -19.32 -2.94
C PHE A 127 18.65 -18.82 -1.49
N SER A 128 17.49 -18.64 -0.84
CA SER A 128 17.42 -18.39 0.61
C SER A 128 16.18 -19.07 1.20
N VAL A 129 16.30 -19.48 2.48
CA VAL A 129 15.19 -19.99 3.29
C VAL A 129 15.24 -19.26 4.62
N GLU A 130 14.14 -18.60 4.98
CA GLU A 130 14.01 -17.89 6.24
C GLU A 130 13.88 -18.88 7.40
N GLU A 131 14.56 -18.61 8.51
CA GLU A 131 14.53 -19.46 9.70
C GLU A 131 13.11 -19.51 10.29
N SER A 132 12.67 -20.67 10.78
CA SER A 132 11.31 -20.90 11.32
C SER A 132 10.15 -20.66 10.34
N SER A 133 10.42 -20.51 9.04
CA SER A 133 9.38 -20.38 8.00
C SER A 133 8.66 -21.69 7.70
N PRO A 134 7.48 -21.66 7.05
CA PRO A 134 6.81 -22.87 6.56
C PRO A 134 7.71 -23.74 5.68
N ALA A 135 8.52 -23.15 4.81
CA ALA A 135 9.46 -23.87 3.96
C ALA A 135 10.58 -24.54 4.77
N ALA A 136 11.15 -23.85 5.76
CA ALA A 136 12.14 -24.46 6.66
C ALA A 136 11.54 -25.65 7.42
N ASN A 137 10.32 -25.50 7.93
CA ASN A 137 9.59 -26.56 8.64
C ASN A 137 9.24 -27.75 7.72
N ALA A 138 9.02 -27.49 6.43
CA ALA A 138 8.76 -28.51 5.41
C ALA A 138 10.03 -29.19 4.87
N GLY A 139 11.23 -28.76 5.31
CA GLY A 139 12.50 -29.34 4.87
C GLY A 139 12.96 -28.90 3.47
N ILE A 140 12.51 -27.73 3.03
CA ILE A 140 13.02 -27.07 1.82
C ILE A 140 14.37 -26.45 2.16
N ALA A 141 15.37 -26.66 1.29
CA ALA A 141 16.73 -26.21 1.50
C ALA A 141 17.22 -25.32 0.35
N VAL A 142 18.26 -24.52 0.64
CA VAL A 142 18.97 -23.77 -0.40
C VAL A 142 19.57 -24.75 -1.43
N GLY A 143 19.34 -24.46 -2.70
CA GLY A 143 19.73 -25.30 -3.83
C GLY A 143 18.64 -26.26 -4.32
N ASP A 144 17.51 -26.40 -3.62
CA ASP A 144 16.36 -27.15 -4.12
C ASP A 144 15.78 -26.44 -5.36
N ILE A 145 15.37 -27.21 -6.37
CA ILE A 145 14.70 -26.73 -7.58
C ILE A 145 13.20 -26.98 -7.48
N ILE A 146 12.37 -25.95 -7.63
CA ILE A 146 10.91 -26.08 -7.63
C ILE A 146 10.44 -26.54 -9.01
N THR A 147 9.79 -27.71 -9.07
CA THR A 147 9.32 -28.31 -10.34
C THR A 147 7.80 -28.38 -10.43
N ALA A 148 7.08 -28.50 -9.31
CA ALA A 148 5.61 -28.40 -9.31
C ALA A 148 5.05 -27.78 -8.02
N ILE A 149 3.92 -27.10 -8.16
CA ILE A 149 3.16 -26.48 -7.07
C ILE A 149 1.72 -26.99 -7.13
N ASP A 150 1.25 -27.62 -6.06
CA ASP A 150 -0.10 -28.22 -5.98
C ASP A 150 -0.41 -29.18 -7.16
N GLY A 151 0.62 -29.88 -7.64
CA GLY A 151 0.55 -30.80 -8.78
C GLY A 151 0.62 -30.12 -10.16
N GLU A 152 0.68 -28.79 -10.23
CA GLU A 152 0.89 -28.04 -11.46
C GLU A 152 2.38 -27.91 -11.76
N ASP A 153 2.83 -28.40 -12.92
CA ASP A 153 4.20 -28.20 -13.40
C ASP A 153 4.47 -26.71 -13.60
N VAL A 154 5.62 -26.26 -13.13
CA VAL A 154 5.98 -24.84 -13.20
C VAL A 154 7.14 -24.54 -14.14
N SER A 155 7.68 -25.54 -14.83
CA SER A 155 8.91 -25.43 -15.61
C SER A 155 8.82 -24.45 -16.79
N ASP A 156 7.60 -24.18 -17.28
CA ASP A 156 7.32 -23.26 -18.39
C ASP A 156 6.81 -21.87 -17.92
N LYS A 157 6.76 -21.64 -16.60
CA LYS A 157 6.24 -20.42 -16.01
C LYS A 157 7.30 -19.34 -15.83
N THR A 158 6.89 -18.16 -15.40
CA THR A 158 7.79 -17.10 -14.93
C THR A 158 7.95 -17.13 -13.41
N LEU A 159 8.95 -16.41 -12.86
CA LEU A 159 9.08 -16.23 -11.41
C LEU A 159 7.83 -15.60 -10.79
N GLU A 160 7.18 -14.71 -11.54
CA GLU A 160 5.97 -14.03 -11.10
C GLU A 160 4.81 -15.02 -11.00
N ASP A 161 4.59 -15.85 -12.02
CA ASP A 161 3.59 -16.91 -12.01
C ASP A 161 3.81 -17.90 -10.85
N VAL A 162 5.06 -18.33 -10.62
CA VAL A 162 5.42 -19.20 -9.49
C VAL A 162 5.07 -18.53 -8.15
N SER A 163 5.40 -17.25 -8.00
CA SER A 163 5.09 -16.48 -6.80
C SER A 163 3.58 -16.33 -6.59
N LEU A 164 2.83 -16.06 -7.66
CA LEU A 164 1.36 -15.96 -7.65
C LEU A 164 0.71 -17.30 -7.29
N LEU A 165 1.20 -18.40 -7.86
CA LEU A 165 0.72 -19.75 -7.53
C LEU A 165 0.89 -20.06 -6.05
N ILE A 166 2.06 -19.78 -5.47
CA ILE A 166 2.28 -19.95 -4.02
C ILE A 166 1.30 -19.08 -3.22
N ARG A 167 1.19 -17.79 -3.57
CA ARG A 167 0.32 -16.83 -2.86
C ARG A 167 -1.16 -17.20 -2.94
N SER A 168 -1.61 -17.78 -4.05
CA SER A 168 -2.99 -18.27 -4.22
C SER A 168 -3.37 -19.36 -3.20
N LYS A 169 -2.37 -19.99 -2.56
CA LYS A 169 -2.54 -21.00 -1.52
C LYS A 169 -2.49 -20.42 -0.11
N VAL A 170 -2.57 -19.08 0.07
CA VAL A 170 -2.58 -18.45 1.39
C VAL A 170 -3.55 -19.13 2.36
N ASN A 171 -3.09 -19.39 3.57
CA ASN A 171 -3.77 -20.11 4.64
C ASN A 171 -4.14 -21.56 4.29
N LYS A 172 -3.44 -22.20 3.35
CA LYS A 172 -3.62 -23.60 2.98
C LYS A 172 -2.27 -24.33 2.96
N ASP A 173 -2.36 -25.62 3.21
CA ASP A 173 -1.29 -26.58 2.96
C ASP A 173 -1.42 -27.13 1.55
N PHE A 174 -0.31 -27.24 0.82
CA PHE A 174 -0.29 -27.78 -0.54
C PHE A 174 0.98 -28.59 -0.78
N PRO A 175 0.94 -29.60 -1.66
CA PRO A 175 2.14 -30.33 -2.05
C PRO A 175 3.02 -29.47 -2.95
N MET A 176 4.31 -29.40 -2.65
CA MET A 176 5.34 -28.79 -3.49
C MET A 176 6.36 -29.87 -3.87
N THR A 177 6.60 -30.03 -5.17
CA THR A 177 7.59 -30.98 -5.69
C THR A 177 8.89 -30.24 -5.99
N LEU A 178 9.98 -30.82 -5.48
CA LEU A 178 11.32 -30.28 -5.51
C LEU A 178 12.27 -31.32 -6.10
N GLU A 179 13.26 -30.87 -6.87
CA GLU A 179 14.45 -31.64 -7.18
C GLU A 179 15.61 -31.18 -6.28
N SER A 180 16.24 -32.13 -5.59
CA SER A 180 17.30 -31.89 -4.61
C SER A 180 18.44 -32.88 -4.86
N GLY A 181 19.54 -32.42 -5.47
CA GLY A 181 20.70 -33.28 -5.72
C GLY A 181 20.44 -34.45 -6.68
N GLY A 182 19.48 -34.29 -7.61
CA GLY A 182 19.07 -35.31 -8.59
C GLY A 182 17.95 -36.25 -8.13
N ASP A 183 17.52 -36.15 -6.87
CA ASP A 183 16.34 -36.86 -6.36
C ASP A 183 15.12 -35.95 -6.34
N THR A 184 13.96 -36.48 -6.75
CA THR A 184 12.68 -35.78 -6.63
C THR A 184 12.03 -36.08 -5.27
N LYS A 185 11.64 -35.03 -4.54
CA LYS A 185 10.86 -35.12 -3.30
C LYS A 185 9.61 -34.24 -3.39
N THR A 186 8.51 -34.70 -2.80
CA THR A 186 7.31 -33.86 -2.60
C THR A 186 7.15 -33.62 -1.10
N VAL A 187 7.03 -32.35 -0.73
CA VAL A 187 6.80 -31.91 0.64
C VAL A 187 5.46 -31.21 0.74
N THR A 188 4.78 -31.33 1.88
CA THR A 188 3.61 -30.49 2.17
C THR A 188 4.10 -29.22 2.82
N VAL A 189 3.76 -28.07 2.25
CA VAL A 189 4.16 -26.75 2.75
C VAL A 189 2.92 -25.89 2.97
N ALA A 190 2.90 -25.13 4.06
CA ALA A 190 1.86 -24.14 4.33
C ALA A 190 2.24 -22.80 3.67
N CYS A 191 1.30 -22.13 3.01
CA CYS A 191 1.47 -20.71 2.71
C CYS A 191 0.84 -19.89 3.83
N GLU A 192 1.67 -19.13 4.53
CA GLU A 192 1.25 -18.31 5.67
C GLU A 192 1.42 -16.82 5.35
N ILE A 193 0.79 -15.97 6.17
CA ILE A 193 1.09 -14.54 6.19
C ILE A 193 2.33 -14.36 7.06
N ILE A 194 3.41 -13.86 6.46
CA ILE A 194 4.71 -13.67 7.11
C ILE A 194 4.95 -12.17 7.29
N TYR A 195 5.25 -11.77 8.53
CA TYR A 195 5.68 -10.40 8.84
C TYR A 195 7.17 -10.21 8.58
N LYS A 196 7.52 -9.17 7.83
CA LYS A 196 8.91 -8.75 7.58
C LYS A 196 9.17 -7.42 8.27
N ASN A 197 9.97 -7.45 9.34
CA ASN A 197 10.33 -6.21 10.03
C ASN A 197 11.04 -5.23 9.07
N PRO A 198 10.51 -4.01 8.86
CA PRO A 198 11.11 -3.03 7.96
C PRO A 198 12.34 -2.31 8.56
N VAL A 199 12.68 -2.61 9.82
CA VAL A 199 13.78 -1.97 10.55
C VAL A 199 14.88 -2.98 10.81
N SER A 200 16.11 -2.60 10.45
CA SER A 200 17.31 -3.31 10.89
C SER A 200 18.26 -2.33 11.57
N SER A 201 18.97 -2.78 12.59
CA SER A 201 19.86 -1.93 13.38
C SER A 201 21.14 -2.65 13.78
N ARG A 202 22.21 -1.87 13.97
CA ARG A 202 23.49 -2.34 14.51
C ARG A 202 24.28 -1.20 15.14
N LEU A 203 25.11 -1.53 16.13
CA LEU A 203 26.08 -0.59 16.67
C LEU A 203 27.35 -0.62 15.80
N LEU A 204 27.76 0.54 15.30
CA LEU A 204 29.01 0.73 14.58
C LEU A 204 30.11 1.21 15.53
N ASP A 205 31.36 1.17 15.03
CA ASP A 205 32.51 1.79 15.70
C ASP A 205 32.23 3.28 16.00
N GLY A 206 32.80 3.77 17.10
CA GLY A 206 32.55 5.14 17.57
C GLY A 206 31.22 5.33 18.31
N ASN A 207 30.56 4.25 18.71
CA ASN A 207 29.25 4.26 19.40
C ASN A 207 28.14 4.90 18.56
N ILE A 208 28.12 4.60 17.26
CA ILE A 208 27.12 5.11 16.32
C ILE A 208 26.03 4.06 16.15
N GLY A 209 24.81 4.40 16.54
CA GLY A 209 23.64 3.58 16.26
C GLY A 209 23.21 3.71 14.80
N TYR A 210 23.43 2.67 14.01
CA TYR A 210 22.94 2.63 12.63
C TYR A 210 21.58 1.96 12.59
N ILE A 211 20.59 2.65 12.02
CA ILE A 211 19.22 2.16 11.87
C ILE A 211 18.80 2.34 10.42
N LYS A 212 18.52 1.25 9.72
CA LYS A 212 17.95 1.28 8.37
C LYS A 212 16.45 1.05 8.45
N ILE A 213 15.70 1.97 7.87
CA ILE A 213 14.23 1.93 7.77
C ILE A 213 13.90 1.73 6.30
N SER A 214 13.42 0.54 5.93
CA SER A 214 13.17 0.21 4.52
C SER A 214 11.85 0.75 3.97
N ASN A 215 10.86 1.00 4.83
CA ASN A 215 9.58 1.63 4.52
C ASN A 215 8.96 2.23 5.79
N PHE A 216 7.94 3.05 5.63
CA PHE A 216 7.10 3.60 6.70
C PHE A 216 5.73 2.89 6.77
N GLU A 217 5.70 1.58 6.53
CA GLU A 217 4.48 0.77 6.65
C GLU A 217 4.29 0.28 8.10
N ALA A 218 3.24 -0.50 8.36
CA ALA A 218 2.84 -0.85 9.73
C ALA A 218 4.00 -1.41 10.59
N GLY A 219 4.12 -0.85 11.79
CA GLY A 219 5.12 -1.25 12.79
C GLY A 219 6.52 -0.67 12.59
N SER A 220 6.77 0.07 11.51
CA SER A 220 8.06 0.71 11.25
C SER A 220 8.46 1.72 12.34
N SER A 221 7.54 2.53 12.84
CA SER A 221 7.79 3.50 13.90
C SER A 221 8.14 2.80 15.21
N GLU A 222 7.29 1.89 15.68
CA GLU A 222 7.50 1.16 16.94
C GLU A 222 8.79 0.34 16.92
N ASN A 223 9.09 -0.33 15.80
CA ASN A 223 10.35 -1.07 15.66
C ASN A 223 11.57 -0.14 15.61
N THR A 224 11.43 1.05 15.03
CA THR A 224 12.49 2.07 15.05
C THR A 224 12.73 2.58 16.47
N LYS A 225 11.68 2.90 17.23
CA LYS A 225 11.77 3.31 18.64
C LYS A 225 12.46 2.24 19.48
N LYS A 226 12.07 0.97 19.33
CA LYS A 226 12.75 -0.17 19.98
C LYS A 226 14.23 -0.27 19.59
N ALA A 227 14.55 -0.11 18.31
CA ALA A 227 15.93 -0.14 17.84
C ALA A 227 16.77 1.00 18.45
N ILE A 228 16.23 2.21 18.55
CA ILE A 228 16.87 3.36 19.22
C ILE A 228 17.15 3.00 20.68
N GLU A 229 16.14 2.56 21.43
CA GLU A 229 16.28 2.23 22.85
C GLU A 229 17.30 1.11 23.11
N GLN A 230 17.31 0.06 22.28
CA GLN A 230 18.30 -1.02 22.34
C GLN A 230 19.72 -0.53 22.04
N LEU A 231 19.88 0.35 21.05
CA LEU A 231 21.16 0.94 20.70
C LEU A 231 21.66 1.88 21.81
N LEU A 232 20.79 2.67 22.43
CA LEU A 232 21.14 3.48 23.60
C LEU A 232 21.64 2.61 24.76
N GLN A 233 20.94 1.51 25.06
CA GLN A 233 21.33 0.57 26.12
C GLN A 233 22.66 -0.13 25.84
N THR A 234 23.00 -0.32 24.56
CA THR A 234 24.28 -0.93 24.13
C THR A 234 25.40 0.07 23.91
N GLY A 235 25.16 1.36 24.18
CA GLY A 235 26.19 2.40 24.27
C GLY A 235 26.20 3.42 23.15
N ALA A 236 25.21 3.43 22.25
CA ALA A 236 25.12 4.43 21.18
C ALA A 236 25.02 5.86 21.74
N THR A 237 25.82 6.77 21.19
CA THR A 237 25.84 8.20 21.56
C THR A 237 25.37 9.11 20.43
N SER A 238 25.28 8.57 19.21
CA SER A 238 24.81 9.24 17.99
C SER A 238 24.11 8.23 17.08
N PHE A 239 23.34 8.72 16.10
CA PHE A 239 22.55 7.87 15.21
C PHE A 239 22.73 8.23 13.73
N ILE A 240 22.67 7.20 12.89
CA ILE A 240 22.49 7.32 11.45
C ILE A 240 21.18 6.61 11.11
N PHE A 241 20.21 7.35 10.59
CA PHE A 241 18.99 6.82 10.00
C PHE A 241 19.17 6.66 8.50
N ASP A 242 19.17 5.43 8.01
CA ASP A 242 19.27 5.12 6.59
C ASP A 242 17.88 4.89 6.00
N VAL A 243 17.43 5.86 5.20
CA VAL A 243 16.17 5.80 4.43
C VAL A 243 16.43 5.76 2.92
N ARG A 244 17.64 5.36 2.50
CA ARG A 244 17.94 5.14 1.07
C ARG A 244 17.09 4.00 0.52
N ASN A 245 16.53 4.21 -0.68
CA ASN A 245 15.60 3.28 -1.34
C ASN A 245 14.31 3.01 -0.55
N ASN A 246 13.93 3.90 0.37
CA ASN A 246 12.68 3.81 1.11
C ASN A 246 11.54 4.50 0.33
N PRO A 247 10.46 3.79 -0.04
CA PRO A 247 9.36 4.32 -0.83
C PRO A 247 8.37 5.20 -0.03
N GLY A 248 8.66 5.42 1.24
CA GLY A 248 7.76 6.01 2.22
C GLY A 248 6.80 4.96 2.79
N GLY A 249 5.55 5.37 3.02
CA GLY A 249 4.51 4.54 3.61
C GLY A 249 3.45 5.39 4.29
N LEU A 250 2.90 4.87 5.39
CA LEU A 250 1.82 5.45 6.15
C LEU A 250 2.22 6.75 6.86
N LEU A 251 1.39 7.78 6.72
CA LEU A 251 1.53 9.05 7.42
C LEU A 251 1.54 8.87 8.95
N THR A 252 0.76 7.91 9.46
CA THR A 252 0.68 7.63 10.89
C THR A 252 2.00 7.14 11.46
N GLU A 253 2.72 6.27 10.74
CA GLU A 253 4.04 5.77 11.15
C GLU A 253 5.09 6.89 11.11
N LEU A 254 5.06 7.72 10.06
CA LEU A 254 5.93 8.88 9.95
C LEU A 254 5.76 9.85 11.12
N VAL A 255 4.52 10.29 11.38
CA VAL A 255 4.26 11.30 12.43
C VAL A 255 4.56 10.72 13.81
N ASP A 256 4.21 9.46 14.06
CA ASP A 256 4.49 8.79 15.33
C ASP A 256 6.00 8.66 15.60
N LEU A 257 6.81 8.42 14.57
CA LEU A 257 8.27 8.41 14.71
C LEU A 257 8.85 9.82 14.89
N LEU A 258 8.38 10.79 14.11
CA LEU A 258 8.81 12.18 14.22
C LEU A 258 8.50 12.77 15.60
N ASP A 259 7.33 12.48 16.16
CA ASP A 259 6.93 12.92 17.50
C ASP A 259 7.83 12.38 18.61
N TYR A 260 8.43 11.21 18.42
CA TYR A 260 9.40 10.65 19.36
C TYR A 260 10.80 11.27 19.22
N ILE A 261 11.16 11.74 18.02
CA ILE A 261 12.52 12.23 17.72
C ILE A 261 12.62 13.75 17.91
N LEU A 262 11.66 14.51 17.40
CA LEU A 262 11.70 15.97 17.30
C LEU A 262 11.20 16.68 18.56
N PRO A 263 11.66 17.91 18.85
CA PRO A 263 11.09 18.73 19.92
C PRO A 263 9.69 19.26 19.55
N GLU A 264 9.03 19.90 20.51
CA GLU A 264 7.73 20.56 20.34
C GLU A 264 7.68 21.47 19.09
N GLY A 265 6.62 21.33 18.29
CA GLY A 265 6.35 22.15 17.10
C GLY A 265 5.52 21.44 16.02
N ASP A 266 5.40 22.07 14.86
CA ASP A 266 4.68 21.53 13.69
C ASP A 266 5.46 20.35 13.10
N LEU A 267 4.84 19.16 13.04
CA LEU A 267 5.43 17.99 12.38
C LEU A 267 5.01 17.88 10.93
N PHE A 268 3.72 18.04 10.63
CA PHE A 268 3.17 17.76 9.32
C PHE A 268 1.94 18.62 9.04
N ILE A 269 1.85 19.22 7.85
CA ILE A 269 0.69 19.99 7.42
C ILE A 269 0.05 19.32 6.20
N SER A 270 -1.22 18.93 6.29
CA SER A 270 -2.02 18.55 5.12
C SER A 270 -2.89 19.71 4.66
N VAL A 271 -3.03 19.88 3.35
CA VAL A 271 -3.91 20.87 2.74
C VAL A 271 -4.90 20.13 1.83
N ASP A 272 -6.20 20.28 2.14
CA ASP A 272 -7.26 19.66 1.36
C ASP A 272 -7.59 20.44 0.07
N LYS A 273 -8.49 19.88 -0.75
CA LYS A 273 -8.94 20.50 -2.01
C LYS A 273 -9.57 21.89 -1.82
N SER A 274 -10.12 22.20 -0.64
CA SER A 274 -10.69 23.52 -0.32
C SER A 274 -9.63 24.53 0.13
N GLY A 275 -8.38 24.08 0.31
CA GLY A 275 -7.28 24.88 0.84
C GLY A 275 -7.23 24.91 2.36
N LYS A 276 -7.99 24.06 3.06
CA LYS A 276 -7.97 23.99 4.52
C LYS A 276 -6.73 23.22 4.98
N GLU A 277 -5.99 23.83 5.90
CA GLU A 277 -4.83 23.22 6.56
C GLU A 277 -5.26 22.41 7.79
N THR A 278 -4.60 21.25 7.97
CA THR A 278 -4.61 20.48 9.22
C THR A 278 -3.17 20.22 9.62
N VAL A 279 -2.81 20.62 10.84
CA VAL A 279 -1.45 20.54 11.37
C VAL A 279 -1.38 19.44 12.42
N GLN A 280 -0.39 18.56 12.30
CA GLN A 280 0.01 17.60 13.34
C GLN A 280 1.25 18.16 14.04
N THR A 281 1.28 18.09 15.37
CA THR A 281 2.31 18.73 16.21
C THR A 281 2.89 17.74 17.22
N SER A 282 4.15 17.94 17.61
CA SER A 282 4.78 17.21 18.72
C SER A 282 4.59 17.91 20.06
N ASP A 283 4.50 17.14 21.16
CA ASP A 283 4.21 17.68 22.51
C ASP A 283 5.38 17.67 23.52
N LYS A 284 6.45 16.86 23.37
CA LYS A 284 7.74 17.06 24.10
C LYS A 284 8.89 16.07 23.87
N VAL A 285 8.62 14.83 23.46
CA VAL A 285 9.66 13.77 23.50
C VAL A 285 10.69 14.04 22.39
N SER A 286 11.97 14.16 22.75
CA SER A 286 13.00 14.42 21.75
C SER A 286 14.30 13.67 22.02
N LEU A 287 14.81 13.04 20.97
CA LEU A 287 16.10 12.39 20.96
C LEU A 287 17.19 13.46 20.81
N LYS A 288 18.04 13.64 21.84
CA LYS A 288 19.03 14.73 21.87
C LYS A 288 20.40 14.36 21.28
N ASN A 289 20.56 13.11 20.87
CA ASN A 289 21.79 12.60 20.31
C ASN A 289 22.06 13.25 18.94
N LYS A 290 23.34 13.34 18.53
CA LYS A 290 23.64 13.78 17.17
C LYS A 290 23.08 12.78 16.17
N MET A 291 22.47 13.28 15.10
CA MET A 291 21.79 12.45 14.10
C MET A 291 22.20 12.82 12.68
N ILE A 292 22.25 11.81 11.82
CA ILE A 292 22.34 11.96 10.37
C ILE A 292 21.22 11.14 9.71
N VAL A 293 20.72 11.64 8.60
CA VAL A 293 19.80 10.90 7.72
C VAL A 293 20.48 10.65 6.37
N LEU A 294 20.58 9.38 5.96
CA LEU A 294 21.04 9.00 4.63
C LEU A 294 19.86 8.92 3.66
N VAL A 295 19.97 9.62 2.52
CA VAL A 295 18.94 9.69 1.48
C VAL A 295 19.52 9.45 0.09
N ASN A 296 18.69 9.01 -0.85
CA ASN A 296 19.04 8.96 -2.27
C ASN A 296 17.83 9.26 -3.17
N GLY A 297 18.04 9.20 -4.49
CA GLY A 297 16.96 9.42 -5.47
C GLY A 297 15.76 8.47 -5.35
N ASN A 298 15.94 7.32 -4.68
CA ASN A 298 14.88 6.34 -4.41
C ASN A 298 14.24 6.50 -3.03
N SER A 299 14.64 7.51 -2.24
CA SER A 299 13.92 7.94 -1.05
C SER A 299 12.76 8.83 -1.50
N TYR A 300 11.52 8.41 -1.28
CA TYR A 300 10.35 9.22 -1.63
C TYR A 300 9.24 9.23 -0.58
N SER A 301 8.31 10.18 -0.68
CA SER A 301 7.14 10.28 0.21
C SER A 301 7.53 10.49 1.69
N ALA A 302 7.04 9.64 2.61
CA ALA A 302 7.37 9.71 4.03
C ALA A 302 8.88 9.67 4.32
N ALA A 303 9.70 9.00 3.50
CA ALA A 303 11.15 9.00 3.66
C ALA A 303 11.78 10.38 3.42
N GLU A 304 11.29 11.10 2.41
CA GLU A 304 11.72 12.48 2.14
C GLU A 304 11.25 13.40 3.25
N PHE A 305 10.01 13.22 3.67
CA PHE A 305 9.43 14.04 4.71
C PHE A 305 10.18 13.87 6.04
N PHE A 306 10.57 12.64 6.38
CA PHE A 306 11.39 12.34 7.55
C PHE A 306 12.71 13.10 7.52
N ALA A 307 13.42 13.05 6.38
CA ALA A 307 14.66 13.80 6.18
C ALA A 307 14.44 15.32 6.24
N ALA A 308 13.41 15.84 5.55
CA ALA A 308 13.07 17.25 5.50
C ALA A 308 12.74 17.81 6.89
N ALA A 309 11.89 17.13 7.66
CA ALA A 309 11.49 17.57 8.98
C ALA A 309 12.70 17.63 9.93
N LEU A 310 13.54 16.59 9.94
CA LEU A 310 14.75 16.58 10.76
C LEU A 310 15.76 17.65 10.33
N GLN A 311 15.89 17.91 9.04
CA GLN A 311 16.75 18.97 8.49
C GLN A 311 16.25 20.36 8.90
N GLU A 312 14.95 20.64 8.72
CA GLU A 312 14.34 21.94 9.01
C GLU A 312 14.39 22.32 10.49
N TYR A 313 14.29 21.32 11.38
CA TYR A 313 14.49 21.50 12.82
C TYR A 313 15.97 21.65 13.22
N ASN A 314 16.90 21.53 12.28
CA ASN A 314 18.34 21.38 12.54
C ASN A 314 18.64 20.23 13.52
N TRP A 315 17.85 19.16 13.43
CA TRP A 315 17.90 18.01 14.33
C TRP A 315 18.80 16.89 13.78
N ALA A 316 18.92 16.79 12.45
CA ALA A 316 19.86 15.90 11.79
C ALA A 316 20.49 16.56 10.56
N THR A 317 21.71 16.16 10.22
CA THR A 317 22.34 16.48 8.93
C THR A 317 21.91 15.45 7.89
N VAL A 318 21.48 15.89 6.72
CA VAL A 318 21.10 15.04 5.59
C VAL A 318 22.31 14.81 4.68
N VAL A 319 22.61 13.55 4.40
CA VAL A 319 23.78 13.13 3.60
C VAL A 319 23.32 12.21 2.47
N GLY A 320 23.85 12.40 1.26
CA GLY A 320 23.58 11.51 0.12
C GLY A 320 23.22 12.25 -1.15
N GLU A 321 22.15 11.83 -1.82
CA GLU A 321 21.70 12.38 -3.11
C GLU A 321 20.31 13.00 -3.01
N GLN A 322 19.99 13.93 -3.91
CA GLN A 322 18.68 14.57 -3.99
C GLN A 322 17.56 13.55 -4.15
N THR A 323 16.46 13.76 -3.42
CA THR A 323 15.30 12.85 -3.40
C THR A 323 14.28 13.16 -4.51
N THR A 324 13.19 12.40 -4.58
CA THR A 324 12.24 12.40 -5.73
C THR A 324 11.35 13.65 -5.85
N GLY A 325 10.90 14.23 -4.74
CA GLY A 325 9.89 15.29 -4.69
C GLY A 325 8.45 14.78 -4.79
N LYS A 326 8.09 13.69 -4.10
CA LYS A 326 6.66 13.34 -3.95
C LYS A 326 6.08 14.20 -2.82
N ALA A 327 4.95 14.87 -3.05
CA ALA A 327 4.29 15.75 -2.05
C ALA A 327 2.76 15.69 -2.04
N ARG A 328 2.19 14.54 -2.42
CA ARG A 328 0.74 14.30 -2.35
C ARG A 328 0.49 13.13 -1.42
N SER A 329 -0.50 13.27 -0.54
CA SER A 329 -1.00 12.19 0.30
C SER A 329 -2.17 11.52 -0.41
N GLN A 330 -2.14 10.19 -0.39
CA GLN A 330 -3.15 9.35 -1.01
C GLN A 330 -4.03 8.70 0.07
N ILE A 331 -5.25 8.37 -0.32
CA ILE A 331 -6.08 7.42 0.42
C ILE A 331 -6.39 6.25 -0.50
N THR A 332 -6.60 5.08 0.10
CA THR A 332 -7.12 3.91 -0.61
C THR A 332 -8.59 3.73 -0.25
N LEU A 333 -9.45 3.69 -1.26
CA LEU A 333 -10.90 3.53 -1.13
C LEU A 333 -11.29 2.19 -1.74
N GLU A 334 -11.74 1.28 -0.89
CA GLU A 334 -12.26 -0.03 -1.29
C GLU A 334 -13.64 0.09 -1.95
N LEU A 335 -13.83 -0.67 -3.03
CA LEU A 335 -15.06 -0.79 -3.79
C LEU A 335 -15.81 -2.07 -3.38
N SER A 336 -17.09 -2.16 -3.72
CA SER A 336 -17.97 -3.26 -3.27
C SER A 336 -17.61 -4.64 -3.84
N ASP A 337 -16.81 -4.68 -4.89
CA ASP A 337 -16.30 -5.90 -5.53
C ASP A 337 -14.95 -6.36 -4.96
N GLY A 338 -14.44 -5.67 -3.93
CA GLY A 338 -13.14 -5.94 -3.32
C GLY A 338 -11.97 -5.28 -4.03
N SER A 339 -12.19 -4.60 -5.16
CA SER A 339 -11.17 -3.75 -5.79
C SER A 339 -11.00 -2.43 -5.03
N ALA A 340 -10.02 -1.61 -5.40
CA ALA A 340 -9.80 -0.33 -4.73
C ALA A 340 -9.27 0.76 -5.66
N VAL A 341 -9.54 2.01 -5.30
CA VAL A 341 -8.92 3.18 -5.92
C VAL A 341 -7.96 3.82 -4.92
N HIS A 342 -6.68 3.87 -5.28
CA HIS A 342 -5.67 4.65 -4.57
C HIS A 342 -5.60 6.05 -5.22
N ILE A 343 -5.92 7.10 -4.47
CA ILE A 343 -6.11 8.44 -5.04
C ILE A 343 -5.51 9.54 -4.17
N SER A 344 -4.80 10.47 -4.82
CA SER A 344 -4.30 11.68 -4.17
C SER A 344 -5.44 12.59 -3.75
N THR A 345 -5.49 12.93 -2.46
CA THR A 345 -6.57 13.77 -1.90
C THR A 345 -6.06 15.06 -1.25
N HIS A 346 -4.80 15.08 -0.83
CA HIS A 346 -4.19 16.22 -0.16
C HIS A 346 -2.80 16.49 -0.72
N LYS A 347 -2.38 17.76 -0.69
CA LYS A 347 -0.96 18.08 -0.67
C LYS A 347 -0.47 18.13 0.77
N TYR A 348 0.82 17.90 0.97
CA TYR A 348 1.43 18.11 2.29
C TYR A 348 2.59 19.07 2.20
N LEU A 349 2.81 19.76 3.31
CA LEU A 349 3.90 20.71 3.49
C LEU A 349 4.73 20.28 4.69
N THR A 350 6.04 20.52 4.59
CA THR A 350 7.00 20.35 5.70
C THR A 350 6.69 21.28 6.87
N PRO A 351 7.32 21.13 8.05
CA PRO A 351 7.18 22.08 9.17
C PRO A 351 7.31 23.57 8.77
N ASN A 352 8.26 23.90 7.88
CA ASN A 352 8.46 25.24 7.33
C ASN A 352 7.53 25.59 6.16
N ARG A 353 6.49 24.79 5.92
CA ARG A 353 5.47 24.95 4.88
C ARG A 353 6.03 24.84 3.44
N VAL A 354 7.06 24.02 3.23
CA VAL A 354 7.61 23.73 1.89
C VAL A 354 6.83 22.59 1.23
N ASP A 355 6.42 22.77 -0.02
CA ASP A 355 5.91 21.68 -0.88
C ASP A 355 7.11 20.98 -1.55
N LEU A 356 7.40 19.74 -1.14
CA LEU A 356 8.54 18.98 -1.67
C LEU A 356 8.43 18.67 -3.17
N ALA A 357 7.23 18.66 -3.76
CA ALA A 357 7.07 18.47 -5.20
C ALA A 357 7.45 19.73 -5.98
N GLU A 358 7.19 20.91 -5.42
CA GLU A 358 7.62 22.18 -6.00
C GLU A 358 9.12 22.41 -5.80
N ALA A 359 9.68 21.96 -4.66
CA ALA A 359 11.11 22.04 -4.36
C ALA A 359 11.96 21.02 -5.15
N GLY A 360 11.35 19.97 -5.71
CA GLY A 360 12.05 18.88 -6.38
C GLY A 360 12.73 17.90 -5.42
N GLY A 361 12.14 17.69 -4.24
CA GLY A 361 12.66 16.82 -3.19
C GLY A 361 13.49 17.55 -2.14
N VAL A 362 14.13 16.77 -1.29
CA VAL A 362 15.08 17.20 -0.25
C VAL A 362 16.46 17.30 -0.87
N THR A 363 17.11 18.43 -0.66
CA THR A 363 18.51 18.64 -1.00
C THR A 363 19.38 18.26 0.20
N PRO A 364 20.33 17.31 0.07
CA PRO A 364 21.22 16.94 1.17
C PRO A 364 22.10 18.11 1.62
N ASP A 365 22.37 18.22 2.92
CA ASP A 365 23.36 19.15 3.47
C ASP A 365 24.78 18.79 3.00
N ILE A 366 25.06 17.50 2.88
CA ILE A 366 26.30 16.97 2.33
C ILE A 366 25.97 16.06 1.14
N ALA A 367 26.13 16.60 -0.07
CA ALA A 367 25.92 15.86 -1.30
C ALA A 367 27.08 14.88 -1.56
N VAL A 368 26.75 13.59 -1.70
CA VAL A 368 27.71 12.53 -2.02
C VAL A 368 27.01 11.43 -2.82
N ALA A 369 27.50 11.18 -4.02
CA ALA A 369 27.01 10.12 -4.89
C ALA A 369 27.63 8.77 -4.51
N GLN A 370 26.89 7.70 -4.73
CA GLN A 370 27.41 6.33 -4.65
C GLN A 370 27.91 5.91 -6.04
N ASP A 371 29.23 5.81 -6.21
CA ASP A 371 29.89 5.60 -7.51
C ASP A 371 30.58 4.21 -7.65
N ASP A 372 30.67 3.44 -6.56
CA ASP A 372 31.20 2.08 -6.53
C ASP A 372 30.35 1.20 -5.59
N GLU A 373 30.06 -0.04 -5.99
CA GLU A 373 29.35 -1.01 -5.17
C GLU A 373 30.22 -1.60 -4.04
N LYS A 374 31.56 -1.46 -4.13
CA LYS A 374 32.49 -2.06 -3.16
C LYS A 374 32.61 -1.30 -1.84
N THR A 375 32.29 -0.01 -1.82
CA THR A 375 32.43 0.86 -0.64
C THR A 375 31.21 1.75 -0.48
N ASP A 376 30.61 1.82 0.71
CA ASP A 376 29.48 2.71 1.00
C ASP A 376 29.99 4.12 1.36
N LYS A 377 30.30 4.92 0.33
CA LYS A 377 30.85 6.28 0.50
C LYS A 377 29.90 7.21 1.24
N GLN A 378 28.60 7.03 1.05
CA GLN A 378 27.59 7.84 1.73
C GLN A 378 27.60 7.53 3.25
N LEU A 379 27.67 6.25 3.62
CA LEU A 379 27.80 5.86 5.03
C LEU A 379 29.12 6.34 5.65
N GLU A 380 30.25 6.18 4.96
CA GLU A 380 31.54 6.70 5.43
C GLU A 380 31.50 8.22 5.65
N THR A 381 30.89 8.95 4.71
CA THR A 381 30.70 10.41 4.82
C THR A 381 29.84 10.77 6.04
N ALA A 382 28.75 10.03 6.27
CA ALA A 382 27.91 10.22 7.45
C ALA A 382 28.68 9.94 8.74
N ILE A 383 29.41 8.84 8.83
CA ILE A 383 30.24 8.51 10.01
C ILE A 383 31.21 9.66 10.32
N ASN A 384 31.92 10.16 9.30
CA ASN A 384 32.87 11.27 9.46
C ASN A 384 32.20 12.59 9.88
N ALA A 385 30.95 12.83 9.48
CA ALA A 385 30.22 14.05 9.81
C ALA A 385 29.70 14.07 11.27
N LEU A 386 29.63 12.92 11.95
CA LEU A 386 29.24 12.85 13.37
C LEU A 386 30.36 13.31 14.34
N GLY A 387 31.60 13.31 13.87
CA GLY A 387 32.82 13.64 14.63
C GLY A 387 33.56 12.39 15.07
#